data_AF-A0A9X0W6E4-F1
#
_entry.id   AF-A0A9X0W6E4-F1
#
_cell.length_a   1.000
_cell.length_b   1.000
_cell.length_c   1.000
_cell.angle_alpha   90.00
_cell.angle_beta   90.00
_cell.angle_gamma   90.00
#
_symmetry.space_group_name_H-M   'P 1'
#
loop_
_entity.id
_entity.type
_entity.pdbx_description
1 polymer ?
#
loop_
_entity_poly.entity_id
_entity_poly.type
_entity_poly.pdbx_seq_one_letter_code
_entity_poly.pdbx_strand_id
1 'polypeptide(L)' 'MALAALGYGAVVQGRPWRAPRTRYWRLMLLPYLAMLAGVPWAIWGFGPEAAGQLNAWQALILLPVLSPIVSLGWRCWDR' A
#
# COMPACT_ATOMS: atom_id res chain seq x y z
N MET A 1 13.38 -8.36 12.53
CA MET A 1 12.73 -9.68 12.48
C MET A 1 11.21 -9.61 12.65
N ALA A 2 10.66 -8.95 13.69
CA ALA A 2 9.21 -8.87 13.90
C ALA A 2 8.41 -8.25 12.74
N LEU A 3 8.90 -7.13 12.16
CA LEU A 3 8.24 -6.49 11.00
C LEU A 3 8.20 -7.38 9.76
N ALA A 4 9.24 -8.19 9.53
CA ALA A 4 9.29 -9.12 8.41
C ALA A 4 8.27 -10.26 8.60
N ALA A 5 8.12 -10.77 9.82
CA ALA A 5 7.12 -11.79 10.13
C ALA A 5 5.68 -11.26 9.99
N LEU A 6 5.43 -10.03 10.46
CA LEU A 6 4.14 -9.36 10.28
C LEU A 6 3.82 -9.11 8.80
N GLY A 7 4.81 -8.64 8.03
CA GLY A 7 4.68 -8.45 6.59
C GLY A 7 4.37 -9.76 5.87
N TYR A 8 5.10 -10.83 6.18
CA TYR A 8 4.85 -12.16 5.62
C TYR A 8 3.44 -12.67 5.98
N GLY A 9 3.02 -12.55 7.25
CA GLY A 9 1.69 -12.94 7.70
C GLY A 9 0.57 -12.19 6.98
N ALA A 10 0.74 -10.88 6.77
CA ALA A 10 -0.20 -10.05 6.03
C ALA A 10 -0.30 -10.47 4.56
N VAL A 11 0.83 -10.78 3.91
CA VAL A 11 0.84 -11.31 2.54
C VAL A 11 0.12 -12.66 2.48
N VAL A 12 0.36 -13.55 3.44
CA VAL A 12 -0.23 -14.89 3.48
C VAL A 12 -1.75 -14.86 3.77
N GLN A 13 -2.22 -13.88 4.52
CA GLN A 13 -3.65 -13.67 4.77
C GLN A 13 -4.34 -12.95 3.61
N GLY A 14 -3.70 -11.94 3.02
CA GLY A 14 -4.24 -11.13 1.92
C GLY A 14 -4.11 -11.76 0.52
N ARG A 15 -3.71 -13.04 0.42
CA ARG A 15 -3.51 -13.72 -0.86
C ARG A 15 -4.81 -13.75 -1.68
N PRO A 16 -4.80 -13.33 -2.96
CA PRO A 16 -6.02 -13.26 -3.76
C PRO A 16 -6.72 -14.60 -3.98
N TRP A 17 -5.97 -15.72 -3.98
CA TRP A 17 -6.53 -17.07 -4.11
C TRP A 17 -7.27 -17.57 -2.85
N ARG A 18 -7.12 -16.94 -1.68
CA ARG A 18 -7.95 -17.26 -0.50
C ARG A 18 -9.37 -16.69 -0.60
N ALA A 19 -9.53 -15.62 -1.39
CA ALA A 19 -10.81 -14.94 -1.57
C ALA A 19 -11.04 -14.66 -3.06
N PRO A 20 -11.25 -15.69 -3.89
CA PRO A 20 -11.15 -15.57 -5.34
C PRO A 20 -12.22 -14.66 -5.96
N ARG A 21 -13.36 -14.50 -5.27
CA ARG A 21 -14.46 -13.59 -5.66
C ARG A 21 -14.30 -12.15 -5.14
N THR A 22 -13.32 -11.90 -4.28
CA THR A 22 -13.07 -10.57 -3.72
C THR A 22 -12.28 -9.75 -4.72
N ARG A 23 -12.76 -8.53 -5.00
CA ARG A 23 -12.07 -7.57 -5.86
C ARG A 23 -10.74 -7.14 -5.25
N TYR A 24 -9.70 -7.04 -6.07
CA TYR A 24 -8.35 -6.75 -5.61
C TYR A 24 -8.20 -5.41 -4.90
N TRP A 25 -9.02 -4.39 -5.22
CA TRP A 25 -9.00 -3.13 -4.49
C TRP A 25 -9.27 -3.31 -2.99
N ARG A 26 -10.13 -4.27 -2.60
CA ARG A 26 -10.42 -4.57 -1.18
C ARG A 26 -9.24 -5.26 -0.50
N LEU A 27 -8.53 -6.13 -1.21
CA LEU A 27 -7.33 -6.79 -0.69
C LEU A 27 -6.15 -5.82 -0.58
N MET A 28 -6.06 -4.85 -1.48
CA MET A 28 -5.04 -3.81 -1.49
C MET A 28 -5.28 -2.69 -0.47
N LEU A 29 -6.50 -2.54 0.08
CA LEU A 29 -6.79 -1.53 1.10
C LEU A 29 -5.84 -1.62 2.29
N LEU A 30 -5.56 -2.83 2.77
CA LEU A 30 -4.70 -3.04 3.93
C LEU A 30 -3.27 -2.48 3.73
N PRO A 31 -2.53 -2.85 2.66
CA PRO A 31 -1.21 -2.26 2.42
C PRO A 31 -1.26 -0.76 2.11
N TYR A 32 -2.29 -0.24 1.44
CA TYR A 32 -2.40 1.21 1.21
C TYR A 32 -2.70 2.00 2.48
N LEU A 33 -3.54 1.47 3.38
CA LEU A 33 -3.77 2.08 4.68
C LEU A 33 -2.49 2.09 5.53
N ALA A 34 -1.70 1.02 5.49
CA ALA A 34 -0.39 0.99 6.15
C ALA A 34 0.59 2.02 5.55
N MET A 35 0.61 2.16 4.22
CA MET A 35 1.40 3.20 3.54
C MET A 35 0.96 4.61 3.95
N LEU A 36 -0.36 4.88 3.96
CA LEU A 36 -0.91 6.19 4.37
C LEU A 36 -0.66 6.48 5.85
N ALA A 37 -0.73 5.48 6.72
CA ALA A 37 -0.36 5.62 8.14
C ALA A 37 1.14 5.92 8.33
N GLY A 38 1.98 5.53 7.36
CA GLY A 38 3.39 5.91 7.31
C GLY A 38 3.61 7.42 7.17
N VAL A 39 2.67 8.17 6.58
CA VAL A 39 2.79 9.62 6.38
C VAL A 39 2.79 10.40 7.72
N PRO A 40 1.76 10.30 8.58
CA PRO A 40 1.79 10.98 9.88
C PRO A 40 2.92 10.44 10.77
N TRP A 41 3.26 9.15 10.67
CA TRP A 41 4.41 8.59 11.38
C TRP A 41 5.73 9.24 10.94
N ALA A 42 5.93 9.45 9.64
CA ALA A 42 7.11 10.12 9.10
C ALA A 42 7.16 11.60 9.49
N ILE A 43 6.03 12.31 9.43
CA ILE A 43 5.96 13.71 9.87
C ILE A 43 6.29 13.83 11.37
N TRP A 44 5.78 12.91 12.19
CA TRP A 44 6.07 12.89 13.62
C TRP A 44 7.54 12.55 13.93
N GLY A 45 8.15 11.64 13.17
CA GLY A 45 9.53 11.18 13.40
C GLY A 45 10.61 12.09 12.81
N PHE A 46 10.37 12.71 11.66
CA PHE A 46 11.37 13.47 10.89
C PHE A 46 11.06 14.97 10.81
N GLY A 47 9.93 15.42 11.36
CA GLY A 47 9.49 16.81 11.32
C GLY A 47 8.82 17.19 9.99
N PRO A 48 7.90 18.17 9.99
CA PRO A 48 7.22 18.66 8.80
C PRO A 48 8.17 19.34 7.80
N GLU A 49 9.29 19.89 8.26
CA GLU A 49 10.33 20.51 7.43
C GLU A 49 10.94 19.53 6.40
N ALA A 50 11.04 18.24 6.74
CA ALA A 50 11.49 17.21 5.81
C ALA A 50 10.49 17.02 4.65
N ALA A 51 9.19 17.21 4.91
CA ALA A 51 8.18 17.16 3.86
C ALA A 51 8.26 18.34 2.90
N GLY A 52 8.79 19.49 3.33
CA GLY A 52 9.04 20.65 2.47
C GLY A 52 10.10 20.41 1.39
N GLN A 53 10.94 19.37 1.55
CA GLN A 53 11.94 18.97 0.56
C GLN A 53 11.39 18.03 -0.53
N LEU A 54 10.13 17.57 -0.39
CA LEU A 54 9.50 16.71 -1.40
C LEU A 54 9.20 17.51 -2.67
N ASN A 55 9.96 17.19 -3.71
CA ASN A 55 9.75 17.67 -5.06
C ASN A 55 8.54 16.98 -5.71
N ALA A 56 7.74 17.69 -6.51
CA ALA A 56 6.66 17.12 -7.31
C ALA A 56 7.08 15.90 -8.16
N TRP A 57 8.31 15.88 -8.67
CA TRP A 57 8.90 14.73 -9.38
C TRP A 57 9.10 13.51 -8.48
N GLN A 58 9.45 13.70 -7.20
CA GLN A 58 9.54 12.60 -6.24
C GLN A 58 8.14 12.08 -5.89
N ALA A 59 7.12 12.95 -5.88
CA ALA A 59 5.74 12.51 -5.71
C ALA A 59 5.24 11.64 -6.88
N LEU A 60 5.78 11.82 -8.10
CA LEU A 60 5.43 10.97 -9.25
C LEU A 60 5.82 9.49 -9.06
N ILE A 61 6.77 9.18 -8.18
CA ILE A 61 7.09 7.78 -7.81
C ILE A 61 5.89 7.07 -7.17
N LEU A 62 4.92 7.81 -6.61
CA LEU A 62 3.70 7.21 -6.08
C LEU A 62 2.75 6.73 -7.19
N LEU A 63 2.87 7.21 -8.42
CA LEU A 63 2.02 6.78 -9.53
C LEU A 63 2.10 5.27 -9.80
N PRO A 64 3.29 4.64 -10.00
CA PRO A 64 3.37 3.20 -10.17
C PRO A 64 2.91 2.44 -8.92
N VAL A 65 3.10 2.99 -7.72
CA VAL A 65 2.62 2.39 -6.47
C VAL A 65 1.09 2.34 -6.41
N LEU A 66 0.40 3.37 -6.91
CA LEU A 66 -1.07 3.46 -6.93
C LEU A 66 -1.70 2.85 -8.19
N SER A 67 -0.92 2.67 -9.27
CA SER A 67 -1.37 2.10 -10.55
C SER A 67 -2.13 0.76 -10.44
N PRO A 68 -1.85 -0.15 -9.49
CA PRO A 68 -2.59 -1.41 -9.36
C PRO A 68 -4.05 -1.21 -8.96
N ILE A 69 -4.41 -0.12 -8.28
CA ILE A 69 -5.81 0.21 -7.95
C ILE A 69 -6.63 0.38 -9.23
N VAL A 70 -6.08 1.11 -10.19
CA VAL A 70 -6.79 1.45 -11.43
C VAL A 70 -6.76 0.28 -12.41
N SER A 71 -5.59 -0.35 -12.58
CA SER A 71 -5.39 -1.42 -13.57
C SER A 71 -5.98 -2.77 -13.14
N LEU A 72 -5.79 -3.16 -11.87
CA LEU A 72 -6.15 -4.47 -11.35
C LEU A 72 -7.28 -4.41 -10.31
N GLY A 73 -7.57 -3.26 -9.72
CA GLY A 73 -8.45 -3.15 -8.55
C GLY A 73 -9.85 -3.73 -8.76
N TRP A 74 -10.42 -3.59 -9.96
CA TRP A 74 -11.75 -4.13 -10.29
C TRP A 74 -11.77 -5.61 -10.65
N ARG A 75 -10.59 -6.23 -10.85
CA ARG A 75 -10.46 -7.65 -11.14
C ARG A 75 -10.54 -8.47 -9.85
N CYS A 76 -10.85 -9.75 -10.00
CA CYS A 76 -10.80 -10.77 -8.96
C CYS A 76 -10.12 -12.02 -9.53
N TRP A 77 -9.74 -12.98 -8.70
CA TRP A 77 -8.99 -14.16 -9.16
C TRP A 77 -9.85 -15.14 -9.98
N ASP A 78 -11.15 -15.19 -9.70
CA ASP A 78 -12.12 -16.10 -10.34
C ASP A 78 -12.54 -15.67 -11.78
N ARG A 79 -11.95 -14.60 -12.34
CA ARG A 79 -12.29 -14.02 -13.65
C ARG A 79 -11.06 -13.53 -14.39
#